data_AF-A0A2S5DC15-F1
#
_entry.id   AF-A0A2S5DC15-F1
#
_cell.length_a   1.000
_cell.length_b   1.000
_cell.length_c   1.000
_cell.angle_alpha   90.00
_cell.angle_beta   90.00
_cell.angle_gamma   90.00
#
_symmetry.space_group_name_H-M   'P 1'
#
loop_
_entity.id
_entity.type
_entity.pdbx_description
1 polymer ?
#
loop_
_entity_poly.entity_id
_entity_poly.type
_entity_poly.pdbx_seq_one_letter_code
_entity_poly.pdbx_strand_id
1 'polypeptide(L)'
;MALTVSWSKADKISVSGKVTMTNKWTGGLPLIGGAETSVAVEIASGADWTTTNGTSSTTSQTAEYRAVLPPKSKRMITLTLFEQKANIPYTSKMFLTYEAELYNFLRYSDNALNGHPSNRPYYLSKFGGKDGLNGAQDLLSQYLNPATSRWDWPWATNQYSRGTIEHYIGSIAKRKFKQQFTGVFTAVDSTAYIITAGPAQPLTAQALTARSASLGAAASAGIQYRVVSGDLKDVPGKLKNLRFSVGKPQSAPSAAPPLR
;
A
#
# COMPACT_ATOMS: atom_id res chain seq x y z
N MET A 1 15.73 16.95 -6.96
CA MET A 1 14.92 16.10 -7.85
C MET A 1 13.81 15.45 -7.05
N ALA A 2 12.73 15.01 -7.68
CA ALA A 2 11.66 14.24 -7.05
C ALA A 2 11.64 12.83 -7.66
N LEU A 3 11.80 11.81 -6.81
CA LEU A 3 11.85 10.40 -7.19
C LEU A 3 10.64 9.65 -6.61
N THR A 4 10.20 8.61 -7.32
CA THR A 4 8.94 7.92 -7.02
C THR A 4 9.17 6.51 -6.49
N VAL A 5 8.38 6.13 -5.49
CA VAL A 5 8.12 4.74 -5.11
C VAL A 5 6.63 4.49 -5.29
N SER A 6 6.26 3.43 -6.00
CA SER A 6 4.86 3.13 -6.26
C SER A 6 4.57 1.64 -6.35
N TRP A 7 3.32 1.29 -6.10
CA TRP A 7 2.80 -0.03 -6.43
C TRP A 7 1.44 0.09 -7.09
N SER A 8 1.10 -0.88 -7.93
CA SER A 8 -0.23 -1.05 -8.48
C SER A 8 -0.65 -2.51 -8.49
N LYS A 9 -1.96 -2.75 -8.61
CA LYS A 9 -2.56 -4.08 -8.68
C LYS A 9 -3.48 -4.19 -9.89
N ALA A 10 -3.42 -5.33 -10.56
CA ALA A 10 -4.40 -5.75 -11.56
C ALA A 10 -4.95 -7.13 -11.17
N ASP A 11 -6.26 -7.19 -10.91
CA ASP A 11 -6.96 -8.46 -10.68
C ASP A 11 -7.24 -9.18 -12.00
N LYS A 12 -7.15 -10.52 -12.00
CA LYS A 12 -7.53 -11.40 -13.12
C LYS A 12 -8.98 -11.89 -13.01
N ILE A 13 -9.65 -11.57 -11.91
CA ILE A 13 -11.01 -12.02 -11.60
C ILE A 13 -11.83 -10.78 -11.32
N SER A 14 -13.02 -10.72 -11.91
CA SER A 14 -14.04 -9.73 -11.59
C SER A 14 -15.13 -10.33 -10.71
N VAL A 15 -15.70 -9.49 -9.86
CA VAL A 15 -16.89 -9.80 -9.08
C VAL A 15 -17.85 -8.63 -9.22
N SER A 16 -19.16 -8.90 -9.17
CA SER A 16 -20.19 -7.86 -9.31
C SER A 16 -20.43 -7.06 -8.03
N GLY A 17 -19.95 -7.54 -6.88
CA GLY A 17 -20.09 -6.90 -5.58
C GLY A 17 -18.78 -6.28 -5.07
N LYS A 18 -18.86 -5.62 -3.91
CA LYS A 18 -17.69 -5.06 -3.21
C LYS A 18 -17.00 -6.14 -2.40
N VAL A 19 -15.68 -6.08 -2.32
CA VAL A 19 -14.89 -7.02 -1.51
C VAL A 19 -14.08 -6.23 -0.51
N THR A 20 -14.65 -6.03 0.66
CA THR A 20 -14.10 -5.13 1.65
C THR A 20 -13.10 -5.81 2.58
N MET A 21 -12.00 -5.13 2.88
CA MET A 21 -11.04 -5.56 3.89
C MET A 21 -11.55 -5.26 5.29
N THR A 22 -11.81 -6.30 6.08
CA THR A 22 -12.21 -6.12 7.48
C THR A 22 -11.11 -5.47 8.31
N ASN A 23 -9.85 -5.85 8.07
CA ASN A 23 -8.68 -5.35 8.77
C ASN A 23 -7.70 -4.73 7.79
N LYS A 24 -6.88 -3.79 8.28
CA LYS A 24 -5.75 -3.26 7.52
C LYS A 24 -4.81 -4.41 7.15
N TRP A 25 -4.38 -4.45 5.89
CA TRP A 25 -3.38 -5.39 5.40
C TRP A 25 -2.12 -4.63 4.97
N THR A 26 -0.96 -5.16 5.33
CA THR A 26 0.34 -4.63 4.94
C THR A 26 1.22 -5.74 4.37
N GLY A 27 2.02 -5.42 3.35
CA GLY A 27 2.96 -6.36 2.75
C GLY A 27 4.15 -5.65 2.11
N GLY A 28 5.24 -6.38 1.91
CA GLY A 28 6.39 -5.92 1.14
C GLY A 28 6.41 -6.60 -0.22
N LEU A 29 6.42 -5.82 -1.30
CA LEU A 29 6.58 -6.32 -2.67
C LEU A 29 8.08 -6.35 -3.01
N PRO A 30 8.70 -7.54 -3.14
CA PRO A 30 10.14 -7.65 -3.35
C PRO A 30 10.56 -7.13 -4.74
N LEU A 31 11.68 -6.41 -4.77
CA LEU A 31 12.37 -5.97 -5.99
C LEU A 31 13.57 -6.90 -6.29
N ILE A 32 14.38 -6.49 -7.27
CA ILE A 32 15.60 -7.19 -7.69
C ILE A 32 16.63 -7.03 -6.56
N GLY A 33 16.69 -8.04 -5.68
CA GLY A 33 17.40 -8.01 -4.39
C GLY A 33 16.67 -8.80 -3.30
N GLY A 34 15.41 -9.17 -3.53
CA GLY A 34 14.61 -9.97 -2.60
C GLY A 34 13.85 -9.11 -1.60
N ALA A 35 13.56 -9.66 -0.42
CA ALA A 35 12.72 -8.99 0.59
C ALA A 35 13.38 -7.73 1.20
N GLU A 36 14.71 -7.67 1.20
CA GLU A 36 15.50 -6.54 1.74
C GLU A 36 15.34 -5.25 0.93
N THR A 37 14.98 -5.39 -0.35
CA THR A 37 14.63 -4.30 -1.25
C THR A 37 13.16 -4.45 -1.63
N SER A 38 12.24 -3.87 -0.87
CA SER A 38 10.80 -4.04 -1.13
C SER A 38 10.02 -2.74 -1.09
N VAL A 39 8.96 -2.69 -1.90
CA VAL A 39 7.98 -1.59 -1.87
C VAL A 39 6.89 -1.96 -0.88
N ALA A 40 6.69 -1.10 0.12
CA ALA A 40 5.62 -1.28 1.10
C ALA A 40 4.24 -1.08 0.46
N VAL A 41 3.33 -2.01 0.73
CA VAL A 41 1.93 -1.96 0.36
C VAL A 41 1.08 -1.88 1.61
N GLU A 42 0.10 -1.01 1.56
CA GLU A 42 -0.91 -0.88 2.59
C GLU A 42 -2.28 -0.81 1.95
N ILE A 43 -3.20 -1.62 2.46
CA ILE A 43 -4.62 -1.60 2.11
C ILE A 43 -5.39 -1.40 3.42
N ALA A 44 -6.14 -0.30 3.51
CA ALA A 44 -6.83 0.10 4.72
C ALA A 44 -8.00 -0.85 5.07
N SER A 45 -8.38 -0.88 6.35
CA SER A 45 -9.68 -1.46 6.75
C SER A 45 -10.81 -0.67 6.10
N GLY A 46 -11.88 -1.36 5.69
CA GLY A 46 -13.00 -0.78 4.95
C GLY A 46 -12.73 -0.54 3.45
N ALA A 47 -11.49 -0.69 2.98
CA ALA A 47 -11.16 -0.53 1.57
C ALA A 47 -11.71 -1.70 0.73
N ASP A 48 -12.19 -1.38 -0.48
CA ASP A 48 -12.62 -2.38 -1.44
C ASP A 48 -11.40 -2.89 -2.24
N TRP A 49 -11.12 -4.19 -2.10
CA TRP A 49 -10.02 -4.87 -2.76
C TRP A 49 -10.04 -4.69 -4.27
N THR A 50 -11.22 -4.69 -4.89
CA THR A 50 -11.38 -4.66 -6.36
C THR A 50 -11.08 -3.29 -6.97
N THR A 51 -11.15 -2.23 -6.16
CA THR A 51 -10.92 -0.86 -6.61
C THR A 51 -9.64 -0.25 -6.03
N THR A 52 -9.08 -0.84 -4.97
CA THR A 52 -7.78 -0.45 -4.41
C THR A 52 -6.65 -0.96 -5.30
N ASN A 53 -6.28 -0.16 -6.29
CA ASN A 53 -5.39 -0.57 -7.39
C ASN A 53 -3.98 0.01 -7.32
N GLY A 54 -3.62 0.74 -6.26
CA GLY A 54 -2.25 1.21 -6.09
C GLY A 54 -2.14 2.55 -5.36
N THR A 55 -0.90 2.86 -4.98
CA THR A 55 -0.51 4.18 -4.48
C THR A 55 0.84 4.57 -5.05
N SER A 56 1.08 5.87 -5.17
CA SER A 56 2.38 6.42 -5.56
C SER A 56 2.80 7.48 -4.55
N SER A 57 4.04 7.38 -4.08
CA SER A 57 4.68 8.36 -3.20
C SER A 57 5.87 8.96 -3.91
N THR A 58 6.00 10.28 -3.85
CA THR A 58 7.11 11.02 -4.45
C THR A 58 7.89 11.71 -3.34
N THR A 59 9.19 11.44 -3.25
CA THR A 59 10.07 12.05 -2.25
C THR A 59 11.09 12.94 -2.93
N SER A 60 11.26 14.16 -2.39
CA SER A 60 12.32 15.07 -2.82
C SER A 60 13.67 14.55 -2.35
N GLN A 61 14.62 14.47 -3.29
CA GLN A 61 16.00 14.07 -3.03
C GLN A 61 16.99 15.12 -3.56
N THR A 62 18.08 15.24 -2.81
CA THR A 62 19.25 16.04 -3.17
C THR A 62 20.45 15.11 -3.23
N ALA A 63 21.23 15.25 -4.30
CA ALA A 63 22.48 14.52 -4.49
C ALA A 63 23.60 15.56 -4.58
N GLU A 64 24.62 15.43 -3.72
CA GLU A 64 25.73 16.37 -3.66
C GLU A 64 27.04 15.71 -4.10
N TYR A 65 27.84 16.45 -4.87
CA TYR A 65 29.21 16.09 -5.19
C TYR A 65 30.13 17.29 -4.95
N ARG A 66 31.22 17.05 -4.22
CA ARG A 66 32.22 18.07 -3.89
C ARG A 66 33.53 17.69 -4.58
N ALA A 67 34.12 18.65 -5.30
CA ALA A 67 35.38 18.45 -6.00
C ALA A 67 36.30 19.64 -5.89
N VAL A 68 37.60 19.34 -5.90
CA VAL A 68 38.67 20.31 -6.16
C VAL A 68 39.02 20.19 -7.65
N LEU A 69 38.84 21.29 -8.40
CA LEU A 69 39.27 21.39 -9.79
C LEU A 69 40.59 22.15 -9.88
N PRO A 70 41.61 21.60 -10.58
CA PRO A 70 42.79 22.37 -10.94
C PRO A 70 42.44 23.64 -11.76
N PRO A 71 43.25 24.71 -11.68
CA PRO A 71 43.07 25.88 -12.52
C PRO A 71 43.00 25.52 -14.01
N LYS A 72 42.15 26.23 -14.76
CA LYS A 72 42.01 26.07 -16.23
C LYS A 72 41.71 24.61 -16.65
N SER A 73 41.01 23.85 -15.82
CA SER A 73 40.57 22.49 -16.13
C SER A 73 39.05 22.38 -16.16
N LYS A 74 38.56 21.27 -16.72
CA LYS A 74 37.17 20.83 -16.67
C LYS A 74 37.11 19.40 -16.16
N ARG A 75 35.98 19.00 -15.61
CA ARG A 75 35.70 17.61 -15.19
C ARG A 75 34.30 17.23 -15.63
N MET A 76 34.13 16.02 -16.15
CA MET A 76 32.81 15.46 -16.41
C MET A 76 32.24 14.86 -15.13
N ILE A 77 31.00 15.22 -14.81
CA ILE A 77 30.24 14.65 -13.70
C ILE A 77 29.00 14.00 -14.31
N THR A 78 28.75 12.75 -13.95
CA THR A 78 27.60 11.97 -14.42
C THR A 78 26.75 11.57 -13.23
N LEU A 79 25.49 12.00 -13.25
CA LEU A 79 24.44 11.49 -12.36
C LEU A 79 23.69 10.39 -13.11
N THR A 80 23.78 9.17 -12.60
CA THR A 80 22.98 8.03 -13.10
C THR A 80 21.87 7.74 -12.11
N LEU A 81 20.63 7.72 -12.60
CA LEU A 81 19.43 7.37 -11.84
C LEU A 81 19.00 5.96 -12.23
N PHE A 82 18.58 5.17 -11.26
CA PHE A 82 18.15 3.79 -11.48
C PHE A 82 16.65 3.65 -11.21
N GLU A 83 16.02 2.76 -11.98
CA GLU A 83 14.67 2.29 -11.70
C GLU A 83 14.70 0.77 -11.57
N GLN A 84 14.05 0.28 -10.53
CA GLN A 84 13.71 -1.13 -10.39
C GLN A 84 12.21 -1.30 -10.54
N LYS A 85 11.82 -2.33 -11.30
CA LYS A 85 10.43 -2.72 -11.49
C LYS A 85 10.28 -4.23 -11.32
N ALA A 86 9.26 -4.64 -10.58
CA ALA A 86 8.92 -6.05 -10.40
C ALA A 86 7.43 -6.29 -10.64
N ASN A 87 7.11 -7.38 -11.34
CA ASN A 87 5.75 -7.88 -11.51
C ASN A 87 5.60 -9.17 -10.70
N ILE A 88 4.78 -9.12 -9.66
CA ILE A 88 4.67 -10.18 -8.65
C ILE A 88 3.27 -10.78 -8.74
N PRO A 89 3.12 -12.03 -9.22
CA PRO A 89 1.82 -12.69 -9.20
C PRO A 89 1.37 -12.90 -7.75
N TYR A 90 0.10 -12.67 -7.46
CA TYR A 90 -0.47 -12.97 -6.15
C TYR A 90 -1.64 -13.94 -6.26
N THR A 91 -1.89 -14.61 -5.13
CA THR A 91 -3.12 -15.35 -4.86
C THR A 91 -3.58 -14.99 -3.47
N SER A 92 -4.84 -14.56 -3.35
CA SER A 92 -5.49 -14.27 -2.07
C SER A 92 -6.75 -15.12 -1.92
N LYS A 93 -7.08 -15.49 -0.70
CA LYS A 93 -8.32 -16.19 -0.36
C LYS A 93 -9.16 -15.26 0.50
N MET A 94 -10.31 -14.89 -0.03
CA MET A 94 -11.26 -14.02 0.65
C MET A 94 -12.46 -14.84 1.09
N PHE A 95 -12.93 -14.58 2.30
CA PHE A 95 -14.02 -15.34 2.91
C PHE A 95 -15.26 -14.46 3.03
N LEU A 96 -16.40 -14.98 2.60
CA LEU A 96 -17.67 -14.27 2.73
C LEU A 96 -18.11 -14.27 4.20
N THR A 97 -18.39 -13.09 4.70
CA THR A 97 -19.22 -12.88 5.90
C THR A 97 -20.63 -12.58 5.46
N TYR A 98 -21.62 -13.12 6.16
CA TYR A 98 -23.03 -12.91 5.85
C TYR A 98 -23.83 -12.70 7.12
N GLU A 99 -24.92 -11.95 7.00
CA GLU A 99 -26.05 -11.97 7.93
C GLU A 99 -27.15 -12.83 7.29
N ALA A 100 -27.93 -13.52 8.11
CA ALA A 100 -29.00 -14.39 7.62
C ALA A 100 -30.33 -13.98 8.23
N GLU A 101 -31.34 -13.85 7.37
CA GLU A 101 -32.70 -13.55 7.76
C GLU A 101 -33.62 -14.71 7.37
N LEU A 102 -34.45 -15.16 8.30
CA LEU A 102 -35.46 -16.19 8.06
C LEU A 102 -36.83 -15.62 8.40
N TYR A 103 -37.66 -15.43 7.38
CA TYR A 103 -39.02 -14.95 7.52
C TYR A 103 -40.03 -16.03 7.16
N ASN A 104 -40.77 -16.53 8.15
CA ASN A 104 -41.86 -17.47 7.91
C ASN A 104 -42.81 -17.54 9.12
N PHE A 105 -43.92 -18.27 8.98
CA PHE A 105 -44.78 -18.61 10.12
C PHE A 105 -44.12 -19.69 11.00
N LEU A 106 -44.30 -19.56 12.32
CA LEU A 106 -43.91 -20.59 13.28
C LEU A 106 -44.94 -21.71 13.34
N ARG A 107 -44.51 -22.96 13.56
CA ARG A 107 -45.45 -24.08 13.73
C ARG A 107 -46.27 -23.93 15.00
N TYR A 108 -47.47 -24.52 15.00
CA TYR A 108 -48.37 -24.57 16.15
C TYR A 108 -47.74 -25.38 17.28
N SER A 109 -47.42 -24.73 18.40
CA SER A 109 -46.94 -25.38 19.64
C SER A 109 -45.69 -26.27 19.49
N ASP A 110 -44.99 -26.22 18.35
CA ASP A 110 -43.77 -26.95 18.03
C ASP A 110 -42.76 -26.00 17.38
N ASN A 111 -42.33 -24.99 18.14
CA ASN A 111 -41.34 -24.02 17.70
C ASN A 111 -40.42 -23.62 18.85
N ALA A 112 -39.19 -23.27 18.51
CA ALA A 112 -38.16 -22.93 19.48
C ALA A 112 -38.16 -21.43 19.86
N LEU A 113 -39.16 -20.62 19.48
CA LEU A 113 -39.18 -19.23 19.92
C LEU A 113 -39.54 -19.19 21.40
N ASN A 114 -38.86 -18.35 22.19
CA ASN A 114 -39.19 -18.16 23.60
C ASN A 114 -40.68 -17.80 23.75
N GLY A 115 -41.36 -18.47 24.68
CA GLY A 115 -42.80 -18.34 24.91
C GLY A 115 -43.67 -19.25 24.03
N HIS A 116 -43.08 -20.00 23.10
CA HIS A 116 -43.72 -21.07 22.31
C HIS A 116 -45.12 -20.71 21.78
N PRO A 117 -45.28 -19.64 20.97
CA PRO A 117 -46.59 -19.19 20.51
C PRO A 117 -47.33 -20.29 19.74
N SER A 118 -48.63 -20.42 20.01
CA SER A 118 -49.52 -21.44 19.42
C SER A 118 -50.45 -20.87 18.35
N ASN A 119 -50.30 -19.62 17.93
CA ASN A 119 -51.15 -18.98 16.91
C ASN A 119 -50.51 -18.90 15.52
N ARG A 120 -49.45 -19.68 15.28
CA ARG A 120 -48.66 -19.68 14.02
C ARG A 120 -48.26 -18.29 13.52
N PRO A 121 -47.63 -17.45 14.37
CA PRO A 121 -47.30 -16.08 13.97
C PRO A 121 -46.21 -16.09 12.90
N TYR A 122 -46.28 -15.13 11.97
CA TYR A 122 -45.14 -14.79 11.12
C TYR A 122 -44.05 -14.16 11.96
N TYR A 123 -42.82 -14.64 11.81
CA TYR A 123 -41.68 -14.19 12.58
C TYR A 123 -40.46 -14.03 11.67
N LEU A 124 -39.76 -12.89 11.83
CA LEU A 124 -38.48 -12.63 11.20
C LEU A 124 -37.37 -12.93 12.20
N SER A 125 -36.64 -14.02 11.97
CA SER A 125 -35.37 -14.28 12.65
C SER A 125 -34.25 -13.57 11.93
N LYS A 126 -33.33 -12.99 12.70
CA LYS A 126 -32.06 -12.47 12.19
C LYS A 126 -30.91 -13.13 12.93
N PHE A 127 -29.89 -13.50 12.18
CA PHE A 127 -28.61 -13.99 12.69
C PHE A 127 -27.49 -13.11 12.12
N GLY A 128 -26.69 -12.54 13.00
CA GLY A 128 -25.62 -11.60 12.66
C GLY A 128 -26.02 -10.13 12.88
N GLY A 129 -25.05 -9.23 12.77
CA GLY A 129 -25.20 -7.78 12.96
C GLY A 129 -25.22 -7.36 14.44
N LYS A 130 -25.65 -8.24 15.35
CA LYS A 130 -25.56 -8.06 16.81
C LYS A 130 -24.09 -8.22 17.26
N ASP A 131 -23.60 -7.26 18.06
CA ASP A 131 -22.26 -7.27 18.67
C ASP A 131 -21.11 -7.46 17.66
N GLY A 132 -21.32 -7.09 16.40
CA GLY A 132 -20.35 -7.25 15.31
C GLY A 132 -20.14 -8.69 14.83
N LEU A 133 -20.96 -9.64 15.28
CA LEU A 133 -20.89 -11.04 14.87
C LEU A 133 -21.54 -11.22 13.49
N ASN A 134 -20.94 -12.07 12.65
CA ASN A 134 -21.62 -12.56 11.44
C ASN A 134 -22.68 -13.62 11.80
N GLY A 135 -23.53 -14.00 10.84
CA GLY A 135 -24.67 -14.88 11.10
C GLY A 135 -24.31 -16.25 11.67
N ALA A 136 -23.19 -16.82 11.26
CA ALA A 136 -22.74 -18.11 11.79
C ALA A 136 -22.20 -18.00 13.23
N GLN A 137 -21.48 -16.91 13.52
CA GLN A 137 -20.96 -16.61 14.86
C GLN A 137 -22.09 -16.27 15.84
N ASP A 138 -23.06 -15.47 15.42
CA ASP A 138 -24.20 -15.10 16.24
C ASP A 138 -25.09 -16.31 16.54
N LEU A 139 -25.36 -17.17 15.55
CA LEU A 139 -26.06 -18.45 15.77
C LEU A 139 -25.37 -19.30 16.85
N LEU A 140 -24.05 -19.48 16.74
CA LEU A 140 -23.28 -20.23 17.72
C LEU A 140 -23.30 -19.56 19.11
N SER A 141 -23.16 -18.23 19.15
CA SER A 141 -23.21 -17.45 20.39
C SER A 141 -24.56 -17.61 21.10
N GLN A 142 -25.66 -17.51 20.36
CA GLN A 142 -27.01 -17.69 20.89
C GLN A 142 -27.23 -19.11 21.44
N TYR A 143 -26.71 -20.13 20.76
CA TYR A 143 -26.76 -21.52 21.23
C TYR A 143 -25.97 -21.74 22.52
N LEU A 144 -24.76 -21.19 22.61
CA LEU A 144 -23.89 -21.33 23.79
C LEU A 144 -24.37 -20.48 24.97
N ASN A 145 -25.07 -19.36 24.69
CA ASN A 145 -25.56 -18.41 25.69
C ASN A 145 -27.09 -18.25 25.60
N PRO A 146 -27.86 -19.32 25.87
CA PRO A 146 -29.31 -19.35 25.62
C PRO A 146 -30.09 -18.29 26.40
N ALA A 147 -29.59 -17.86 27.57
CA ALA A 147 -30.20 -16.81 28.38
C ALA A 147 -30.32 -15.45 27.64
N THR A 148 -29.49 -15.23 26.61
CA THR A 148 -29.49 -14.00 25.80
C THR A 148 -30.11 -14.19 24.42
N SER A 149 -30.51 -15.42 24.08
CA SER A 149 -31.13 -15.75 22.79
C SER A 149 -32.63 -15.52 22.84
N ARG A 150 -33.21 -15.18 21.68
CA ARG A 150 -34.66 -15.21 21.47
C ARG A 150 -35.20 -16.62 21.27
N TRP A 151 -34.31 -17.57 20.99
CA TRP A 151 -34.61 -18.97 20.75
C TRP A 151 -34.33 -19.80 22.01
N ASP A 152 -35.27 -20.68 22.36
CA ASP A 152 -35.14 -21.67 23.43
C ASP A 152 -34.31 -22.86 22.92
N TRP A 153 -32.99 -22.70 22.95
CA TRP A 153 -32.05 -23.76 22.60
C TRP A 153 -32.14 -24.99 23.51
N PRO A 154 -32.31 -24.87 24.84
CA PRO A 154 -32.59 -26.02 25.70
C PRO A 154 -33.79 -26.85 25.22
N TRP A 155 -34.93 -26.21 24.92
CA TRP A 155 -36.10 -26.88 24.35
C TRP A 155 -35.78 -27.58 23.04
N ALA A 156 -35.06 -26.90 22.13
CA ALA A 156 -34.69 -27.48 20.84
C ALA A 156 -33.79 -28.73 20.98
N THR A 157 -32.84 -28.71 21.91
CA THR A 157 -31.98 -29.87 22.19
C THR A 157 -32.71 -31.03 22.86
N ASN A 158 -33.73 -30.74 23.66
CA ASN A 158 -34.59 -31.75 24.26
C ASN A 158 -35.50 -32.41 23.20
N GLN A 159 -36.01 -31.64 22.24
CA GLN A 159 -36.90 -32.18 21.21
C GLN A 159 -36.18 -32.95 20.11
N TYR A 160 -35.07 -32.41 19.58
CA TYR A 160 -34.44 -32.95 18.37
C TYR A 160 -33.12 -33.69 18.64
N SER A 161 -32.84 -33.98 19.92
CA SER A 161 -31.56 -34.47 20.46
C SER A 161 -30.41 -33.48 20.30
N ARG A 162 -29.55 -33.44 21.33
CA ARG A 162 -28.39 -32.55 21.37
C ARG A 162 -27.42 -32.76 20.20
N GLY A 163 -27.12 -34.02 19.86
CA GLY A 163 -26.16 -34.34 18.79
C GLY A 163 -26.59 -33.84 17.41
N THR A 164 -27.89 -33.92 17.11
CA THR A 164 -28.45 -33.39 15.84
C THR A 164 -28.33 -31.86 15.78
N ILE A 165 -28.70 -31.17 16.86
CA ILE A 165 -28.61 -29.70 16.92
C ILE A 165 -27.15 -29.24 16.79
N GLU A 166 -26.23 -29.84 17.56
CA GLU A 166 -24.80 -29.52 17.50
C GLU A 166 -24.20 -29.83 16.12
N HIS A 167 -24.64 -30.89 15.45
CA HIS A 167 -24.21 -31.20 14.09
C HIS A 167 -24.58 -30.08 13.10
N TYR A 168 -25.83 -29.61 13.12
CA TYR A 168 -26.27 -28.55 12.20
C TYR A 168 -25.60 -27.21 12.52
N ILE A 169 -25.55 -26.81 13.80
CA ILE A 169 -24.87 -25.59 14.21
C ILE A 169 -23.39 -25.65 13.84
N GLY A 170 -22.73 -26.78 14.11
CA GLY A 170 -21.34 -27.00 13.74
C GLY A 170 -21.11 -26.94 12.23
N SER A 171 -22.00 -27.53 11.43
CA SER A 171 -21.94 -27.48 9.97
C SER A 171 -22.06 -26.05 9.44
N ILE A 172 -23.01 -25.26 9.97
CA ILE A 172 -23.20 -23.85 9.60
C ILE A 172 -22.00 -23.00 10.06
N ALA A 173 -21.57 -23.13 11.32
CA ALA A 173 -20.48 -22.35 11.91
C ALA A 173 -19.11 -22.62 11.25
N LYS A 174 -18.86 -23.86 10.83
CA LYS A 174 -17.59 -24.25 10.18
C LYS A 174 -17.56 -23.95 8.69
N ARG A 175 -18.71 -23.79 8.04
CA ARG A 175 -18.78 -23.59 6.59
C ARG A 175 -18.21 -22.22 6.23
N LYS A 176 -17.09 -22.25 5.51
CA LYS A 176 -16.46 -21.04 4.96
C LYS A 176 -16.70 -20.97 3.47
N PHE A 177 -17.40 -19.93 3.02
CA PHE A 177 -17.50 -19.62 1.60
C PHE A 177 -16.27 -18.80 1.21
N LYS A 178 -15.45 -19.34 0.30
CA LYS A 178 -14.18 -18.74 -0.10
C LYS A 178 -14.22 -18.40 -1.59
N GLN A 179 -13.71 -17.22 -1.92
CA GLN A 179 -13.37 -16.83 -3.28
C GLN A 179 -11.86 -16.63 -3.36
N GLN A 180 -11.25 -17.24 -4.39
CA GLN A 180 -9.85 -17.01 -4.67
C GLN A 180 -9.72 -15.80 -5.61
N PHE A 181 -8.86 -14.86 -5.26
CA PHE A 181 -8.45 -13.73 -6.10
C PHE A 181 -7.04 -13.97 -6.58
N THR A 182 -6.80 -13.75 -7.87
CA THR A 182 -5.47 -13.82 -8.46
C THR A 182 -5.23 -12.58 -9.28
N GLY A 183 -3.96 -12.23 -9.46
CA GLY A 183 -3.60 -11.04 -10.21
C GLY A 183 -2.10 -10.80 -10.19
N VAL A 184 -1.71 -9.57 -10.50
CA VAL A 184 -0.32 -9.13 -10.49
C VAL A 184 -0.21 -7.82 -9.73
N PHE A 185 0.70 -7.76 -8.77
CA PHE A 185 1.21 -6.52 -8.23
C PHE A 185 2.38 -6.03 -9.08
N THR A 186 2.40 -4.74 -9.41
CA THR A 186 3.56 -4.08 -10.01
C THR A 186 4.17 -3.19 -8.95
N ALA A 187 5.45 -3.36 -8.63
CA ALA A 187 6.22 -2.49 -7.75
C ALA A 187 7.25 -1.72 -8.58
N VAL A 188 7.43 -0.43 -8.27
CA VAL A 188 8.42 0.45 -8.91
C VAL A 188 9.12 1.28 -7.85
N ASP A 189 10.45 1.30 -7.90
CA ASP A 189 11.31 2.17 -7.10
C ASP A 189 12.33 2.87 -8.02
N SER A 190 12.30 4.20 -8.03
CA SER A 190 13.22 5.04 -8.81
C SER A 190 14.15 5.87 -7.94
N THR A 191 14.34 5.51 -6.67
CA THR A 191 15.05 6.35 -5.68
C THR A 191 16.57 6.22 -5.71
N ALA A 192 17.10 5.15 -6.30
CA ALA A 192 18.53 4.88 -6.32
C ALA A 192 19.26 5.76 -7.35
N TYR A 193 20.41 6.30 -6.96
CA TYR A 193 21.27 7.09 -7.84
C TYR A 193 22.75 6.90 -7.51
N ILE A 194 23.60 7.22 -8.47
CA ILE A 194 25.05 7.34 -8.27
C ILE A 194 25.57 8.59 -8.96
N ILE A 195 26.48 9.30 -8.30
CA ILE A 195 27.27 10.37 -8.92
C ILE A 195 28.67 9.83 -9.18
N THR A 196 29.11 9.91 -10.43
CA THR A 196 30.47 9.57 -10.85
C THR A 196 31.15 10.80 -11.44
N ALA A 197 32.47 10.86 -11.32
CA ALA A 197 33.24 12.00 -11.81
C ALA A 197 34.51 11.50 -12.51
N GLY A 198 34.70 11.94 -13.76
CA GLY A 198 35.88 11.61 -14.54
C GLY A 198 37.14 12.33 -14.08
N PRO A 199 38.30 12.06 -14.70
CA PRO A 199 39.52 12.81 -14.44
C PRO A 199 39.35 14.29 -14.83
N ALA A 200 40.11 15.17 -14.18
CA ALA A 200 40.20 16.56 -14.62
C ALA A 200 41.01 16.64 -15.92
N GLN A 201 40.54 17.42 -16.88
CA GLN A 201 41.18 17.64 -18.18
C GLN A 201 41.45 19.13 -18.38
N PRO A 202 42.61 19.51 -18.95
CA PRO A 202 42.86 20.90 -19.32
C PRO A 202 41.80 21.46 -20.27
N LEU A 203 41.47 22.74 -20.11
CA LEU A 203 40.66 23.46 -21.10
C LEU A 203 41.47 23.68 -22.38
N THR A 204 40.83 23.50 -23.54
CA THR A 204 41.45 23.83 -24.83
C THR A 204 41.56 25.34 -25.00
N ALA A 205 42.48 25.78 -25.87
CA ALA A 205 42.65 27.21 -26.18
C ALA A 205 41.33 27.87 -26.63
N GLN A 206 40.53 27.17 -27.43
CA GLN A 206 39.21 27.63 -27.87
C GLN A 206 38.19 27.74 -26.72
N ALA A 207 38.24 26.82 -25.74
CA ALA A 207 37.37 26.89 -24.57
C ALA A 207 37.76 28.04 -23.63
N LEU A 208 39.06 28.33 -23.54
CA LEU A 208 39.57 29.48 -22.80
C LEU A 208 39.15 30.81 -23.45
N THR A 209 39.23 30.93 -24.78
CA THR A 209 38.80 32.14 -25.49
C THR A 209 37.28 32.30 -25.48
N ALA A 210 36.50 31.22 -25.65
CA ALA A 210 35.04 31.26 -25.53
C ALA A 210 34.58 31.63 -24.11
N ARG A 211 35.30 31.18 -23.08
CA ARG A 211 35.07 31.64 -21.70
C ARG A 211 35.31 33.15 -21.57
N SER A 212 36.38 33.67 -22.14
CA SER A 212 36.67 35.11 -22.11
C SER A 212 35.64 35.95 -22.88
N ALA A 213 35.06 35.42 -23.97
CA ALA A 213 34.06 36.11 -24.79
C ALA A 213 32.63 36.07 -24.22
N SER A 214 32.29 35.03 -23.46
CA SER A 214 30.94 34.87 -22.84
C SER A 214 30.80 35.58 -21.49
N LEU A 215 31.88 36.13 -20.95
CA LEU A 215 31.92 36.80 -19.66
C LEU A 215 31.97 38.32 -19.86
N GLY A 216 30.87 39.02 -19.59
CA GLY A 216 30.96 40.42 -19.19
C GLY A 216 31.82 40.54 -17.92
N ALA A 217 32.47 41.70 -17.73
CA ALA A 217 33.51 41.93 -16.72
C ALA A 217 33.16 41.53 -15.26
N ALA A 218 31.88 41.33 -14.93
CA ALA A 218 31.39 40.98 -13.59
C ALA A 218 31.24 39.46 -13.30
N ALA A 219 31.33 38.57 -14.30
CA ALA A 219 31.02 37.13 -14.13
C ALA A 219 32.25 36.22 -13.96
N SER A 220 33.45 36.79 -13.75
CA SER A 220 34.75 36.11 -13.89
C SER A 220 35.17 35.21 -12.73
N ALA A 221 34.43 35.14 -11.62
CA ALA A 221 34.84 34.40 -10.43
C ALA A 221 33.87 33.24 -10.07
N GLY A 222 34.24 32.00 -10.41
CA GLY A 222 33.52 30.82 -9.95
C GLY A 222 33.70 29.55 -10.79
N ILE A 223 33.25 28.42 -10.25
CA ILE A 223 33.07 27.17 -11.00
C ILE A 223 31.84 27.34 -11.88
N GLN A 224 31.98 27.05 -13.17
CA GLN A 224 30.87 26.99 -14.12
C GLN A 224 30.53 25.54 -14.42
N TYR A 225 29.26 25.28 -14.70
CA TYR A 225 28.81 23.98 -15.20
C TYR A 225 28.08 24.16 -16.54
N ARG A 226 28.15 23.13 -17.36
CA ARG A 226 27.37 23.00 -18.58
C ARG A 226 26.80 21.59 -18.61
N VAL A 227 25.50 21.48 -18.88
CA VAL A 227 24.88 20.18 -19.15
C VAL A 227 25.33 19.73 -20.54
N VAL A 228 26.09 18.64 -20.60
CA VAL A 228 26.72 18.16 -21.83
C VAL A 228 25.81 17.19 -22.59
N SER A 229 25.02 16.40 -21.86
CA SER A 229 24.10 15.42 -22.39
C SER A 229 23.05 15.06 -21.33
N GLY A 230 21.85 14.69 -21.79
CA GLY A 230 20.74 14.29 -20.92
C GLY A 230 19.53 15.22 -21.08
N ASP A 231 18.34 14.63 -21.02
CA ASP A 231 17.10 15.39 -21.00
C ASP A 231 16.84 15.85 -19.55
N LEU A 232 16.78 17.16 -19.33
CA LEU A 232 16.36 17.74 -18.03
C LEU A 232 14.85 17.64 -17.83
N LYS A 233 14.11 17.14 -18.83
CA LYS A 233 12.68 16.98 -18.73
C LYS A 233 12.31 15.93 -17.70
N ASP A 234 11.13 16.16 -17.15
CA ASP A 234 10.44 15.20 -16.31
C ASP A 234 10.23 13.89 -17.08
N VAL A 235 10.45 12.77 -16.39
CA VAL A 235 10.13 11.43 -16.88
C VAL A 235 8.87 10.98 -16.14
N PRO A 236 7.72 10.85 -16.83
CA PRO A 236 6.45 10.53 -16.20
C PRO A 236 6.53 9.30 -15.29
N GLY A 237 6.10 9.46 -14.04
CA GLY A 237 6.11 8.41 -13.03
C GLY A 237 7.46 8.13 -12.36
N LYS A 238 8.57 8.72 -12.84
CA LYS A 238 9.94 8.33 -12.43
C LYS A 238 10.75 9.47 -11.85
N LEU A 239 10.77 10.60 -12.54
CA LEU A 239 11.63 11.75 -12.22
C LEU A 239 10.87 13.04 -12.51
N LYS A 240 10.84 13.94 -11.53
CA LYS A 240 10.36 15.31 -11.74
C LYS A 240 11.35 16.34 -11.20
N ASN A 241 11.32 17.53 -11.79
CA ASN A 241 12.06 18.70 -11.32
C ASN A 241 13.56 18.40 -11.13
N LEU A 242 14.20 17.75 -12.11
CA LEU A 242 15.65 17.58 -12.09
C LEU A 242 16.30 18.95 -12.29
N ARG A 243 17.09 19.39 -11.31
CA ARG A 243 17.79 20.67 -11.33
C ARG A 243 19.22 20.45 -10.86
N PHE A 244 20.14 21.13 -11.53
CA PHE A 244 21.54 21.20 -11.15
C PHE A 244 21.85 22.60 -10.67
N SER A 245 22.55 22.71 -9.56
CA SER A 245 23.08 23.97 -9.05
C SER A 245 24.52 23.79 -8.62
N VAL A 246 25.30 24.86 -8.71
CA VAL A 246 26.68 24.92 -8.21
C VAL A 246 26.73 26.05 -7.20
N GLY A 247 27.18 25.74 -5.99
CA GLY A 247 27.36 26.69 -4.90
C GLY A 247 28.75 26.57 -4.29
N LYS A 248 29.24 27.67 -3.70
CA LYS A 248 30.36 27.57 -2.76
C LYS A 248 29.88 26.81 -1.51
N PRO A 249 30.74 26.02 -0.84
CA PRO A 249 30.40 25.46 0.45
C PRO A 249 29.97 26.60 1.38
N GLN A 250 28.79 26.50 1.97
CA GLN A 250 28.35 27.44 3.00
C GLN A 250 29.26 27.22 4.22
N SER A 251 29.95 28.26 4.69
CA SER A 251 30.74 28.21 5.91
C SER A 251 29.81 27.88 7.08
N ALA A 252 30.21 26.91 7.92
CA ALA A 252 29.48 26.61 9.15
C ALA A 252 29.35 27.90 9.99
N PRO A 253 28.19 28.19 10.58
CA PRO A 253 28.06 29.33 11.49
C PRO A 253 29.09 29.17 12.62
N SER A 254 29.88 30.22 12.85
CA SER A 254 30.83 30.27 13.97
C SER A 254 30.06 30.04 15.26
N ALA A 255 30.44 29.02 16.03
CA ALA A 255 29.95 28.83 17.39
C ALA A 255 30.55 29.93 18.27
N ALA A 256 29.95 31.13 18.23
CA ALA A 256 30.19 32.12 19.26
C ALA A 256 29.54 31.61 20.56
N PRO A 257 30.29 31.43 21.66
CA PRO A 257 29.69 31.07 22.93
C PRO A 257 28.80 32.23 23.42
N PRO A 258 27.65 31.95 24.04
CA PRO A 258 26.85 33.00 24.65
C PRO A 258 27.69 33.68 25.75
N LEU A 259 27.87 35.00 25.62
CA LEU A 259 28.40 35.85 26.67
C LEU A 259 27.53 35.66 27.93
N ARG A 260 28.20 35.42 29.06
CA ARG A 260 27.59 35.31 30.39
C ARG A 260 27.05 36.64 30.87
#